data_AF-A0A355DUL2-F1
#
_entry.id   AF-A0A355DUL2-F1
#
_cell.length_a   1.000
_cell.length_b   1.000
_cell.length_c   1.000
_cell.angle_alpha   90.00
_cell.angle_beta   90.00
_cell.angle_gamma   90.00
#
_symmetry.space_group_name_H-M   'P 1'
#
loop_
_entity.id
_entity.type
_entity.pdbx_description
1 polymer ?
#
loop_
_entity_poly.entity_id
_entity_poly.type
_entity_poly.pdbx_seq_one_letter_code
_entity_poly.pdbx_strand_id
1 'polypeptide(L)'
;MISDFDENGKLPPGIHWATWEEFTDRFGTTPRRLRLIQGLKLAMEELQAAGCQTIYIDGSFITEKRNPGDFDACWDENGVDLNDLQSLAPTLYNFAQKRAEQKVRYGGEIFPASYPADISGTPFIDFFQFDTITDTRKGILAIDLVRYLP
;
A
#
# COMPACT_ATOMS: atom_id res chain seq x y z
N MET A 1 8.41 0.55 16.14
CA MET A 1 7.71 1.85 16.08
C MET A 1 8.07 2.53 14.77
N ILE A 2 7.08 3.07 14.09
CA ILE A 2 7.26 3.80 12.81
C ILE A 2 7.96 5.15 13.09
N SER A 3 8.92 5.53 12.25
CA SER A 3 9.68 6.79 12.36
C SER A 3 8.79 8.03 12.28
N ASP A 4 9.10 9.12 12.98
CA ASP A 4 8.35 10.38 12.91
C ASP A 4 8.37 10.99 11.49
N PHE A 5 7.41 11.88 11.21
CA PHE A 5 7.40 12.61 9.94
C PHE A 5 8.51 13.66 9.88
N ASP A 6 8.99 13.94 8.66
CA ASP A 6 9.87 15.06 8.37
C ASP A 6 9.12 16.40 8.34
N GLU A 7 9.83 17.48 8.03
CA GLU A 7 9.27 18.84 7.93
C GLU A 7 8.21 19.00 6.83
N ASN A 8 8.12 18.06 5.89
CA ASN A 8 7.14 18.03 4.81
C ASN A 8 5.95 17.09 5.12
N GLY A 9 5.88 16.55 6.34
CA GLY A 9 4.82 15.67 6.77
C GLY A 9 4.89 14.26 6.16
N LYS A 10 6.07 13.83 5.69
CA LYS A 10 6.32 12.52 5.06
C LYS A 10 7.19 11.65 5.96
N LEU A 11 7.17 10.34 5.75
CA LEU A 11 8.16 9.47 6.38
C LEU A 11 9.55 9.77 5.78
N PRO A 12 10.63 9.72 6.58
CA PRO A 12 11.98 9.87 6.07
C PRO A 12 12.30 8.78 5.03
N PRO A 13 13.24 9.00 4.09
CA PRO A 13 13.55 8.05 3.02
C PRO A 13 13.78 6.61 3.49
N GLY A 14 13.20 5.65 2.76
CA GLY A 14 13.40 4.20 2.98
C GLY A 14 12.10 3.42 3.20
N ILE A 15 12.23 2.10 3.32
CA ILE A 15 11.13 1.19 3.61
C ILE A 15 11.04 0.97 5.12
N HIS A 16 9.96 1.42 5.73
CA HIS A 16 9.70 1.34 7.16
C HIS A 16 8.82 0.13 7.45
N TRP A 17 9.39 -0.91 8.05
CA TRP A 17 8.63 -2.08 8.47
C TRP A 17 7.77 -1.76 9.69
N ALA A 18 6.52 -2.21 9.67
CA ALA A 18 5.56 -2.04 10.76
C ALA A 18 4.72 -3.29 10.96
N THR A 19 4.32 -3.56 12.21
CA THR A 19 3.22 -4.49 12.46
C THR A 19 1.89 -3.85 12.06
N TRP A 20 0.86 -4.67 11.89
CA TRP A 20 -0.50 -4.16 11.66
C TRP A 20 -0.98 -3.27 12.80
N GLU A 21 -0.67 -3.64 14.05
CA GLU A 21 -1.01 -2.85 15.25
C GLU A 21 -0.33 -1.48 15.23
N GLU A 22 0.98 -1.43 14.98
CA GLU A 22 1.72 -0.16 14.87
C GLU A 22 1.17 0.74 13.75
N PHE A 23 0.78 0.13 12.64
CA PHE A 23 0.15 0.83 11.52
C PHE A 23 -1.23 1.38 11.91
N THR A 24 -2.10 0.58 12.51
CA THR A 24 -3.45 1.02 12.89
C THR A 24 -3.44 2.04 14.01
N ASP A 25 -2.53 1.91 14.98
CA ASP A 25 -2.39 2.87 16.08
C ASP A 25 -1.94 4.23 15.56
N ARG A 26 -0.98 4.24 14.63
CA ARG A 26 -0.46 5.48 14.06
C ARG A 26 -1.43 6.14 13.08
N PHE A 27 -2.06 5.37 12.21
CA PHE A 27 -2.82 5.92 11.09
C PHE A 27 -4.34 5.81 11.26
N GLY A 28 -4.86 5.12 12.27
CA GLY A 28 -6.29 4.93 12.53
C GLY A 28 -6.98 6.08 13.27
N THR A 29 -6.53 7.31 13.06
CA THR A 29 -6.89 8.46 13.93
C THR A 29 -8.19 9.17 13.58
N THR A 30 -8.81 8.86 12.44
CA THR A 30 -10.06 9.49 11.99
C THR A 30 -11.04 8.48 11.40
N PRO A 31 -12.36 8.76 11.40
CA PRO A 31 -13.35 7.90 10.73
C PRO A 31 -13.08 7.69 9.23
N ARG A 32 -12.41 8.64 8.56
CA ARG A 32 -11.98 8.44 7.16
C ARG A 32 -10.85 7.41 7.10
N ARG A 33 -9.81 7.58 7.91
CA ARG A 33 -8.67 6.68 7.93
C ARG A 33 -9.07 5.26 8.34
N LEU A 34 -9.92 5.10 9.34
CA LEU A 34 -10.46 3.80 9.76
C LEU A 34 -11.20 3.07 8.63
N ARG A 35 -11.96 3.78 7.79
CA ARG A 35 -12.61 3.18 6.62
C ARG A 35 -11.60 2.71 5.56
N LEU A 36 -10.56 3.52 5.30
CA LEU A 36 -9.50 3.13 4.38
C LEU A 36 -8.69 1.94 4.91
N ILE A 37 -8.44 1.87 6.22
CA ILE A 37 -7.81 0.73 6.89
C ILE A 37 -8.63 -0.54 6.72
N GLN A 38 -9.96 -0.47 6.82
CA GLN A 38 -10.82 -1.64 6.59
C GLN A 38 -10.71 -2.17 5.16
N GLY A 39 -10.66 -1.29 4.17
CA GLY A 39 -10.48 -1.70 2.78
C GLY A 39 -9.07 -2.22 2.48
N LEU A 40 -8.03 -1.63 3.09
CA LEU A 40 -6.66 -2.14 3.03
C LEU A 40 -6.55 -3.53 3.68
N LYS A 41 -7.18 -3.73 4.85
CA LYS A 41 -7.26 -5.04 5.53
C LYS A 41 -7.84 -6.10 4.60
N LEU A 42 -8.95 -5.81 3.92
CA LEU A 42 -9.55 -6.73 2.95
C LEU A 42 -8.57 -7.08 1.82
N ALA A 43 -7.85 -6.10 1.27
CA ALA A 43 -6.86 -6.36 0.22
C ALA A 43 -5.69 -7.22 0.73
N MET A 44 -5.23 -6.98 1.95
CA MET A 44 -4.16 -7.75 2.58
C MET A 44 -4.56 -9.21 2.82
N GLU A 45 -5.77 -9.47 3.30
CA GLU A 45 -6.29 -10.82 3.51
C GLU A 45 -6.41 -11.58 2.19
N GLU A 46 -6.89 -10.93 1.12
CA GLU A 46 -6.97 -11.53 -0.21
C GLU A 46 -5.58 -11.82 -0.82
N LEU A 47 -4.63 -10.90 -0.66
CA LEU A 47 -3.24 -11.09 -1.09
C LEU A 47 -2.56 -12.21 -0.31
N GLN A 48 -2.71 -12.22 1.01
CA GLN A 48 -2.17 -13.26 1.90
C GLN A 48 -2.71 -14.64 1.51
N ALA A 49 -4.01 -14.75 1.24
CA ALA A 49 -4.64 -15.99 0.80
C ALA A 49 -4.11 -16.49 -0.56
N ALA A 50 -3.63 -15.60 -1.42
CA ALA A 50 -2.96 -15.94 -2.68
C ALA A 50 -1.44 -16.20 -2.54
N GLY A 51 -0.89 -16.20 -1.33
CA GLY A 51 0.53 -16.47 -1.06
C GLY A 51 1.43 -15.24 -1.02
N CYS A 52 0.86 -14.03 -1.05
CA CYS A 52 1.64 -12.80 -0.97
C CYS A 52 2.29 -12.63 0.41
N GLN A 53 3.57 -12.27 0.43
CA GLN A 53 4.36 -12.15 1.65
C GLN A 53 4.47 -10.71 2.15
N THR A 54 4.45 -9.72 1.25
CA THR A 54 4.69 -8.32 1.62
C THR A 54 3.81 -7.38 0.83
N ILE A 55 3.22 -6.41 1.54
CA ILE A 55 2.59 -5.23 0.94
C ILE A 55 3.33 -3.97 1.37
N TYR A 56 3.47 -3.04 0.46
CA TYR A 56 4.02 -1.71 0.65
C TYR A 56 2.90 -0.67 0.53
N ILE A 57 2.88 0.32 1.42
CA ILE A 57 1.81 1.32 1.51
C ILE A 57 2.42 2.71 1.36
N ASP A 58 1.78 3.52 0.53
CA ASP A 58 2.15 4.88 0.18
C ASP A 58 0.89 5.79 0.05
N GLY A 59 0.99 6.83 -0.77
CA GLY A 59 -0.03 7.82 -1.01
C GLY A 59 -0.12 8.84 0.13
N SER A 60 -1.15 9.69 0.03
CA SER A 60 -1.41 10.67 1.09
C SER A 60 -1.80 10.01 2.43
N PHE A 61 -2.09 8.71 2.44
CA PHE A 61 -2.49 7.95 3.62
C PHE A 61 -1.39 7.89 4.69
N ILE A 62 -0.13 7.65 4.31
CA ILE A 62 0.99 7.51 5.26
C ILE A 62 1.71 8.83 5.55
N THR A 63 0.98 9.95 5.45
CA THR A 63 1.48 11.31 5.70
C THR A 63 0.77 11.96 6.89
N GLU A 64 1.19 13.16 7.28
CA GLU A 64 0.51 13.97 8.31
C GLU A 64 -0.92 14.39 7.94
N LYS A 65 -1.32 14.23 6.67
CA LYS A 65 -2.64 14.63 6.18
C LYS A 65 -3.74 13.98 7.01
N ARG A 66 -4.52 14.78 7.72
CA ARG A 66 -5.57 14.29 8.64
C ARG A 66 -6.64 13.44 7.94
N ASN A 67 -7.07 13.84 6.74
CA ASN A 67 -8.10 13.18 5.95
C ASN A 67 -7.58 12.85 4.54
N PRO A 68 -6.87 11.73 4.36
CA PRO A 68 -6.43 11.27 3.04
C PRO A 68 -7.62 10.89 2.16
N GLY A 69 -7.45 11.09 0.84
CA GLY A 69 -8.45 10.73 -0.16
C GLY A 69 -8.55 9.22 -0.32
N ASP A 70 -7.41 8.55 -0.38
CA ASP A 70 -7.23 7.13 -0.58
C ASP A 70 -5.87 6.71 -0.01
N PHE A 71 -5.50 5.45 -0.22
CA PHE A 71 -4.12 4.98 -0.11
C PHE A 71 -3.65 4.49 -1.48
N ASP A 72 -2.33 4.51 -1.66
CA ASP A 72 -1.66 3.82 -2.74
C ASP A 72 -0.89 2.65 -2.13
N ALA A 73 -0.86 1.50 -2.79
CA ALA A 73 -0.12 0.35 -2.31
C ALA A 73 0.46 -0.49 -3.46
N CYS A 74 1.52 -1.22 -3.17
CA CYS A 74 2.02 -2.24 -4.07
C CYS A 74 2.40 -3.51 -3.31
N TRP A 75 2.41 -4.66 -3.97
CA TRP A 75 2.65 -5.96 -3.32
C TRP A 75 3.75 -6.73 -4.01
N ASP A 76 4.54 -7.47 -3.22
CA ASP A 76 5.61 -8.30 -3.74
C ASP A 76 5.04 -9.57 -4.39
N GLU A 77 5.33 -9.75 -5.66
CA GLU A 77 4.84 -10.88 -6.46
C GLU A 77 5.48 -12.22 -6.06
N ASN A 78 6.58 -12.20 -5.31
CA ASN A 78 7.29 -13.40 -4.92
C ASN A 78 6.44 -14.33 -4.04
N GLY A 79 6.15 -15.52 -4.57
CA GLY A 79 5.38 -16.57 -3.88
C GLY A 79 3.88 -16.50 -4.12
N VAL A 80 3.40 -15.52 -4.89
CA VAL A 80 1.96 -15.41 -5.22
C VAL A 80 1.54 -16.42 -6.27
N ASP A 81 0.51 -17.19 -5.99
CA ASP A 81 -0.19 -18.00 -6.99
C ASP A 81 -1.17 -17.12 -7.77
N LEU A 82 -0.90 -16.93 -9.06
CA LEU A 82 -1.70 -16.06 -9.92
C LEU A 82 -3.11 -16.62 -10.20
N ASN A 83 -3.31 -17.94 -10.15
CA ASN A 83 -4.64 -18.53 -10.31
C ASN A 83 -5.50 -18.25 -9.07
N ASP A 84 -4.91 -18.43 -7.88
CA ASP A 84 -5.59 -18.09 -6.63
C ASP A 84 -5.88 -16.60 -6.56
N LEU A 85 -4.92 -15.74 -6.92
CA LEU A 85 -5.13 -14.29 -6.99
C LEU A 85 -6.25 -13.92 -7.95
N GLN A 86 -6.28 -14.52 -9.14
CA GLN A 86 -7.34 -14.28 -10.13
C GLN A 86 -8.72 -14.69 -9.60
N SER A 87 -8.81 -15.79 -8.86
CA SER A 87 -10.05 -16.30 -8.28
C SER A 87 -10.51 -15.49 -7.07
N LEU A 88 -9.62 -15.19 -6.14
CA LEU A 88 -9.90 -14.52 -4.87
C LEU A 88 -10.05 -13.00 -5.04
N ALA A 89 -9.17 -12.39 -5.82
CA ALA A 89 -9.08 -10.93 -6.00
C ALA A 89 -8.83 -10.54 -7.47
N PRO A 90 -9.82 -10.75 -8.36
CA PRO A 90 -9.69 -10.42 -9.79
C PRO A 90 -9.40 -8.93 -10.04
N THR A 91 -9.76 -8.04 -9.10
CA THR A 91 -9.44 -6.60 -9.11
C THR A 91 -7.97 -6.30 -8.87
N LEU A 92 -7.26 -7.13 -8.11
CA LEU A 92 -5.82 -7.03 -7.88
C LEU A 92 -5.04 -7.72 -9.00
N TYR A 93 -5.56 -8.83 -9.53
CA TYR A 93 -4.99 -9.51 -10.69
C TYR A 93 -5.03 -8.64 -11.97
N ASN A 94 -6.19 -8.06 -12.31
CA ASN A 94 -6.36 -7.20 -13.50
C ASN A 94 -6.23 -5.69 -13.16
N PHE A 95 -5.27 -5.33 -12.31
CA PHE A 95 -5.13 -3.99 -11.71
C PHE A 95 -5.13 -2.82 -12.71
N ALA A 96 -4.49 -2.96 -13.88
CA ALA A 96 -4.33 -1.87 -14.84
C ALA A 96 -5.67 -1.37 -15.39
N GLN A 97 -6.65 -2.26 -15.56
CA GLN A 97 -7.97 -1.93 -16.11
C GLN A 97 -9.02 -1.70 -15.02
N LYS A 98 -8.68 -1.99 -13.75
CA LYS A 98 -9.65 -2.08 -12.65
C LYS A 98 -9.41 -1.09 -11.52
N ARG A 99 -8.68 0.01 -11.74
CA ARG A 99 -8.45 1.05 -10.71
C ARG A 99 -9.74 1.60 -10.10
N ALA A 100 -10.76 1.87 -10.92
CA ALA A 100 -12.05 2.33 -10.41
C ALA A 100 -12.73 1.27 -9.51
N GLU A 101 -12.65 0.00 -9.88
CA GLU A 101 -13.18 -1.10 -9.07
C GLU A 101 -12.38 -1.28 -7.77
N GLN A 102 -11.05 -1.13 -7.82
CA GLN A 102 -10.20 -1.15 -6.61
C GLN A 102 -10.57 -0.01 -5.65
N LYS A 103 -10.77 1.21 -6.14
CA LYS A 103 -11.23 2.33 -5.30
C LYS A 103 -12.60 2.07 -4.67
N VAL A 104 -13.52 1.41 -5.39
CA VAL A 104 -14.84 1.05 -4.84
C VAL A 104 -14.72 -0.07 -3.80
N ARG A 105 -13.89 -1.08 -4.04
CA ARG A 105 -13.76 -2.27 -3.18
C ARG A 105 -12.89 -2.03 -1.95
N TYR A 106 -11.73 -1.42 -2.13
CA TYR A 106 -10.70 -1.26 -1.09
C TYR A 106 -10.52 0.20 -0.65
N GLY A 107 -10.99 1.18 -1.42
CA GLY A 107 -10.75 2.59 -1.11
C GLY A 107 -9.35 3.10 -1.50
N GLY A 108 -8.56 2.32 -2.23
CA GLY A 108 -7.21 2.65 -2.69
C GLY A 108 -6.87 2.06 -4.05
N GLU A 109 -5.67 2.35 -4.54
CA GLU A 109 -5.08 1.74 -5.73
C GLU A 109 -3.92 0.82 -5.34
N ILE A 110 -3.88 -0.38 -5.92
CA ILE A 110 -3.01 -1.48 -5.50
C ILE A 110 -2.39 -2.14 -6.73
N PHE A 111 -1.07 -2.20 -6.77
CA PHE A 111 -0.28 -2.61 -7.95
C PHE A 111 0.74 -3.72 -7.62
N PRO A 112 1.15 -4.55 -8.58
CA PRO A 112 2.34 -5.38 -8.41
C PRO A 112 3.58 -4.49 -8.26
N ALA A 113 4.46 -4.81 -7.31
CA ALA A 113 5.62 -3.98 -6.96
C ALA A 113 6.61 -3.79 -8.12
N SER A 114 6.79 -4.82 -8.95
CA SER A 114 7.67 -4.80 -10.12
C SER A 114 7.07 -4.12 -11.35
N TYR A 115 5.76 -3.82 -11.34
CA TYR A 115 5.09 -3.27 -12.51
C TYR A 115 5.51 -1.81 -12.79
N PRO A 116 5.71 -1.42 -14.07
CA PRO A 116 6.06 -0.05 -14.43
C PRO A 116 5.01 0.99 -14.01
N ALA A 117 5.44 1.99 -13.23
CA ALA A 117 4.64 3.13 -12.80
C ALA A 117 4.68 4.30 -13.79
N ASP A 118 5.72 4.37 -14.63
CA ASP A 118 5.95 5.47 -15.58
C ASP A 118 6.50 4.97 -16.94
N ILE A 119 6.68 5.90 -17.89
CA ILE A 119 7.21 5.61 -19.23
C ILE A 119 8.67 5.16 -19.23
N SER A 120 9.41 5.49 -18.17
CA SER A 120 10.81 5.09 -18.01
C SER A 120 10.95 3.66 -17.51
N GLY A 121 9.84 3.02 -17.11
CA GLY A 121 9.84 1.65 -16.60
C GLY A 121 10.14 1.56 -15.11
N THR A 122 10.04 2.65 -14.35
CA THR A 122 10.31 2.64 -12.91
C THR A 122 9.30 1.73 -12.19
N PRO A 123 9.75 0.70 -11.44
CA PRO A 123 8.85 -0.15 -10.66
C PRO A 123 8.06 0.64 -9.61
N PHE A 124 6.83 0.24 -9.32
CA PHE A 124 6.02 0.90 -8.28
C PHE A 124 6.71 0.99 -6.92
N ILE A 125 7.46 -0.04 -6.50
CA ILE A 125 8.20 -0.01 -5.24
C ILE A 125 9.25 1.11 -5.17
N ASP A 126 9.88 1.44 -6.31
CA ASP A 126 10.85 2.53 -6.38
C ASP A 126 10.16 3.88 -6.58
N PHE A 127 9.12 3.91 -7.42
CA PHE A 127 8.33 5.11 -7.70
C PHE A 127 7.68 5.68 -6.44
N PHE A 128 7.13 4.82 -5.57
CA PHE A 128 6.54 5.26 -4.30
C PHE A 128 7.57 5.81 -3.31
N GLN A 129 8.87 5.56 -3.49
CA GLN A 129 9.90 6.15 -2.63
C GLN A 129 10.35 7.55 -3.11
N PHE A 130 9.56 8.18 -4.00
CA PHE A 130 9.82 9.50 -4.56
C PHE A 130 8.56 10.39 -4.48
N ASP A 131 8.71 11.63 -4.00
CA ASP A 131 7.67 12.65 -4.08
C ASP A 131 7.85 13.46 -5.36
N THR A 132 6.95 13.26 -6.32
CA THR A 132 7.01 13.92 -7.63
C THR A 132 6.69 15.41 -7.59
N ILE A 133 6.14 15.92 -6.48
CA ILE A 133 5.84 17.35 -6.31
C ILE A 133 7.08 18.09 -5.83
N THR A 134 7.79 17.52 -4.86
CA THR A 134 8.97 18.16 -4.24
C THR A 134 10.30 17.71 -4.83
N ASP A 135 10.29 16.68 -5.70
CA ASP A 135 11.49 16.08 -6.30
C ASP A 135 12.46 15.51 -5.25
N THR A 136 11.90 14.92 -4.18
CA THR A 136 12.69 14.36 -3.06
C THR A 136 12.34 12.91 -2.75
N ARG A 137 13.28 12.18 -2.15
CA ARG A 137 13.02 10.84 -1.64
C ARG A 137 12.11 10.91 -0.43
N LYS A 138 11.19 9.96 -0.32
CA LYS A 138 10.32 9.77 0.85
C LYS A 138 10.24 8.30 1.25
N GLY A 139 9.80 8.05 2.47
CA GLY A 139 9.58 6.71 2.98
C GLY A 139 8.23 6.12 2.62
N ILE A 140 8.19 4.79 2.52
CA ILE A 140 6.97 3.98 2.42
C ILE A 140 6.91 3.00 3.58
N LEU A 141 5.73 2.45 3.86
CA LEU A 141 5.59 1.40 4.88
C LEU A 141 5.60 0.02 4.23
N ALA A 142 6.16 -0.97 4.92
CA ALA A 142 6.03 -2.38 4.57
C ALA A 142 5.34 -3.14 5.71
N ILE A 143 4.42 -4.03 5.35
CA ILE A 143 3.78 -4.96 6.27
C ILE A 143 4.06 -6.39 5.81
N ASP A 144 4.57 -7.21 6.73
CA ASP A 144 4.78 -8.64 6.57
C ASP A 144 3.44 -9.36 6.66
N LEU A 145 2.96 -9.88 5.54
CA LEU A 145 1.71 -10.62 5.45
C LEU A 145 1.83 -12.07 5.94
N VAL A 146 3.04 -12.62 6.08
CA VAL A 146 3.22 -13.96 6.68
C VAL A 146 3.01 -13.89 8.19
N ARG A 147 3.43 -12.79 8.82
CA ARG A 147 3.24 -12.54 10.26
C ARG A 147 1.95 -11.78 10.58
N TYR A 148 1.22 -11.36 9.56
CA TYR A 148 -0.06 -10.70 9.70
C TYR A 148 -1.11 -11.66 10.28
N LEU A 149 -1.70 -11.26 11.41
CA LEU A 149 -2.85 -11.92 12.02
C LEU A 149 -3.99 -10.89 12.11
N PRO A 150 -5.18 -11.18 11.56
CA PRO A 150 -6.29 -10.24 11.50
C PRO A 150 -6.99 -9.95 12.83
#